data_AF-A0A349BVB7-F1
#
_entry.id   AF-A0A349BVB7-F1
#
_cell.length_a   1.000
_cell.length_b   1.000
_cell.length_c   1.000
_cell.angle_alpha   90.00
_cell.angle_beta   90.00
_cell.angle_gamma   90.00
#
_symmetry.space_group_name_H-M   'P 1'
#
loop_
_entity.id
_entity.type
_entity.pdbx_description
1 polymer ?
#
loop_
_entity_poly.entity_id
_entity_poly.type
_entity_poly.pdbx_seq_one_letter_code
_entity_poly.pdbx_strand_id
1 'polypeptide(L)'
;NPRLETPASQFYNTYSFNFSEPWLGGEQPVQFSTSLQHTIQYRYDYFTGLADKTQSFQISGVTLGLAKRLQIPDDFFQLSQALSYQYYNLQNYFTGLFTFGNGEANNLAYTISLSRNNTRINPIFPTGGSSFNISAKLTPPYSLISGVDYANLGDLPEFQDANGNPLIDEIDQERFRWLEFYKIKFNGTWYTPIIDKLVLKTQADFGFIGSYNKDRGNIPFERFFIGGDGMVNYTLDGRETIALRGYPNQSLSGNDGSILYNKFSLELRYPITLKPSASIYALSFLEAGNGYDSFREFDPFNSKRSAGVGVRIFMPAFGLLGIDFGYGFDNADSNVTTPNGWETHFVIGQRF
;
A
#
# COMPACT_ATOMS: atom_id res chain seq x y z
N ASN A 1 4.78 -21.02 -14.70
CA ASN A 1 4.34 -20.45 -16.00
C ASN A 1 4.74 -18.99 -16.11
N PRO A 2 5.47 -18.61 -17.18
CA PRO A 2 5.76 -17.20 -17.47
C PRO A 2 4.50 -16.46 -17.94
N ARG A 3 4.38 -15.18 -17.59
CA ARG A 3 3.35 -14.26 -18.08
C ARG A 3 4.00 -12.93 -18.48
N LEU A 4 3.59 -12.38 -19.61
CA LEU A 4 3.99 -11.07 -20.12
C LEU A 4 2.74 -10.22 -20.23
N GLU A 5 2.75 -9.04 -19.62
CA GLU A 5 1.64 -8.08 -19.69
C GLU A 5 2.18 -6.71 -20.12
N THR A 6 1.50 -6.09 -21.09
CA THR A 6 1.87 -4.77 -21.64
C THR A 6 0.68 -3.80 -21.70
N PRO A 7 0.17 -3.30 -20.57
CA PRO A 7 -0.79 -2.21 -20.57
C PRO A 7 -0.15 -0.93 -21.12
N ALA A 8 -0.82 -0.27 -22.06
CA ALA A 8 -0.37 0.99 -22.64
C ALA A 8 -1.54 1.99 -22.72
N SER A 9 -1.25 3.22 -22.31
CA SER A 9 -2.09 4.41 -22.44
C SER A 9 -1.23 5.54 -23.00
N GLN A 10 -1.86 6.61 -23.49
CA GLN A 10 -1.11 7.79 -23.95
C GLN A 10 -0.19 8.35 -22.85
N PHE A 11 -0.60 8.21 -21.58
CA PHE A 11 0.09 8.79 -20.42
C PHE A 11 1.00 7.83 -19.67
N TYR A 12 0.90 6.52 -19.88
CA TYR A 12 1.80 5.56 -19.24
C TYR A 12 1.93 4.26 -20.05
N ASN A 13 3.11 3.67 -19.98
CA ASN A 13 3.42 2.36 -20.55
C ASN A 13 4.00 1.48 -19.44
N THR A 14 3.50 0.26 -19.32
CA THR A 14 3.99 -0.72 -18.35
C THR A 14 4.36 -1.99 -19.08
N TYR A 15 5.56 -2.49 -18.83
CA TYR A 15 6.06 -3.77 -19.30
C TYR A 15 6.33 -4.62 -18.07
N SER A 16 5.68 -5.77 -17.94
CA SER A 16 5.93 -6.67 -16.83
C SER A 16 6.08 -8.10 -17.29
N PHE A 17 7.11 -8.77 -16.77
CA PHE A 17 7.36 -10.18 -16.95
C PHE A 17 7.35 -10.86 -15.58
N ASN A 18 6.50 -11.87 -15.43
CA ASN A 18 6.36 -12.63 -14.20
C ASN A 18 6.62 -14.10 -14.46
N PHE A 19 7.53 -14.70 -13.70
CA PHE A 19 7.80 -16.12 -13.69
C PHE A 19 7.53 -16.67 -12.29
N SER A 20 6.87 -17.83 -12.20
CA SER A 20 6.73 -18.55 -10.94
C SER A 20 6.84 -20.05 -11.17
N GLU A 21 7.64 -20.68 -10.30
CA GLU A 21 7.84 -22.12 -10.16
C GLU A 21 7.32 -22.54 -8.77
N PRO A 22 6.15 -23.19 -8.68
CA PRO A 22 5.53 -23.54 -7.39
C PRO A 22 6.19 -24.68 -6.62
N TRP A 23 7.04 -25.49 -7.26
CA TRP A 23 7.65 -26.69 -6.68
C TRP A 23 9.17 -26.71 -6.85
N LEU A 24 9.84 -25.63 -6.43
CA LEU A 24 11.30 -25.59 -6.42
C LEU A 24 11.85 -26.61 -5.40
N GLY A 25 12.60 -27.60 -5.87
CA GLY A 25 13.25 -28.61 -5.03
C GLY A 25 12.48 -29.93 -4.86
N GLY A 26 11.29 -30.08 -5.45
CA GLY A 26 10.65 -31.39 -5.67
C GLY A 26 10.09 -32.16 -4.46
N GLU A 27 10.43 -31.80 -3.22
CA GLU A 27 9.95 -32.51 -2.01
C GLU A 27 8.89 -31.74 -1.22
N GLN A 28 9.01 -30.41 -1.13
CA GLN A 28 8.05 -29.54 -0.44
C GLN A 28 7.64 -28.40 -1.38
N PRO A 29 6.39 -27.90 -1.29
CA PRO A 29 5.93 -26.78 -2.10
C PRO A 29 6.64 -25.48 -1.67
N VAL A 30 7.78 -25.23 -2.30
CA VAL A 30 8.52 -23.98 -2.23
C VAL A 30 8.29 -23.25 -3.54
N GLN A 31 7.57 -22.14 -3.45
CA GLN A 31 7.32 -21.29 -4.60
C GLN A 31 8.51 -20.35 -4.79
N PHE A 32 9.14 -20.43 -5.95
CA PHE A 32 10.03 -19.41 -6.45
C PHE A 32 9.29 -18.48 -7.40
N SER A 33 9.58 -17.19 -7.33
CA SER A 33 8.99 -16.18 -8.20
C SER A 33 10.02 -15.14 -8.63
N THR A 34 9.96 -14.74 -9.89
CA THR A 34 10.73 -13.62 -10.44
C THR A 34 9.76 -12.65 -11.11
N SER A 35 9.89 -11.36 -10.80
CA SER A 35 9.17 -10.28 -11.47
C SER A 35 10.19 -9.30 -12.05
N LEU A 36 10.00 -8.94 -13.31
CA LEU A 36 10.67 -7.81 -13.95
C LEU A 36 9.58 -6.81 -14.33
N GLN A 37 9.77 -5.54 -13.98
CA GLN A 37 8.85 -4.49 -14.34
C GLN A 37 9.60 -3.28 -14.88
N HIS A 38 9.04 -2.66 -15.90
CA HIS A 38 9.49 -1.37 -16.40
C HIS A 38 8.27 -0.52 -16.71
N THR A 39 8.22 0.67 -16.15
CA THR A 39 7.11 1.58 -16.27
C THR A 39 7.61 2.95 -16.65
N ILE A 40 6.91 3.61 -17.58
CA ILE A 40 7.14 5.00 -17.94
C ILE A 40 5.80 5.72 -17.82
N GLN A 41 5.80 6.86 -17.13
CA GLN A 41 4.68 7.80 -17.10
C GLN A 41 5.11 9.13 -17.67
N TYR A 42 4.23 9.75 -18.44
CA TYR A 42 4.41 11.06 -19.05
C TYR A 42 3.49 12.06 -18.41
N ARG A 43 3.91 13.33 -18.35
CA ARG A 43 3.09 14.39 -17.77
C ARG A 43 1.93 14.75 -18.72
N TYR A 44 0.78 15.04 -18.14
CA TYR A 44 -0.33 15.63 -18.88
C TYR A 44 -0.04 17.11 -19.20
N ASP A 45 -0.10 17.47 -20.47
CA ASP A 45 -0.04 18.85 -20.92
C ASP A 45 -1.46 19.43 -21.00
N TYR A 46 -1.76 20.41 -20.13
CA TYR A 46 -3.07 21.05 -20.05
C TYR A 46 -3.40 21.94 -21.26
N PHE A 47 -2.40 22.35 -22.05
CA PHE A 47 -2.62 23.17 -23.24
C PHE A 47 -2.96 22.33 -24.47
N THR A 48 -2.26 21.22 -24.67
CA THR A 48 -2.48 20.34 -25.83
C THR A 48 -3.46 19.20 -25.55
N GLY A 49 -3.70 18.89 -24.27
CA GLY A 49 -4.46 17.73 -23.83
C GLY A 49 -3.77 16.38 -24.07
N LEU A 50 -2.47 16.40 -24.43
CA LEU A 50 -1.67 15.24 -24.79
C LEU A 50 -0.60 14.95 -23.73
N ALA A 51 0.05 13.79 -23.87
CA ALA A 51 1.18 13.42 -23.05
C ALA A 51 2.47 14.11 -23.51
N ASP A 52 3.12 14.88 -22.63
CA ASP A 52 4.43 15.47 -22.87
C ASP A 52 5.52 14.41 -22.64
N LYS A 53 6.07 13.88 -23.73
CA LYS A 53 7.13 12.87 -23.69
C LYS A 53 8.49 13.42 -23.24
N THR A 54 8.65 14.74 -23.15
CA THR A 54 9.87 15.37 -22.63
C THR A 54 9.90 15.40 -21.11
N GLN A 55 8.76 15.13 -20.45
CA GLN A 55 8.62 15.06 -19.00
C GLN A 55 8.19 13.65 -18.60
N SER A 56 9.09 12.87 -18.02
CA SER A 56 8.82 11.46 -17.70
C SER A 56 9.27 11.03 -16.31
N PHE A 57 8.51 10.10 -15.74
CA PHE A 57 8.88 9.36 -14.55
C PHE A 57 8.94 7.86 -14.88
N GLN A 58 10.11 7.27 -14.67
CA GLN A 58 10.39 5.89 -15.05
C GLN A 58 10.73 5.06 -13.82
N ILE A 59 10.24 3.82 -13.80
CA ILE A 59 10.52 2.84 -12.75
C ILE A 59 10.92 1.54 -13.41
N SER A 60 12.13 1.07 -13.13
CA SER A 60 12.60 -0.25 -13.51
C SER A 60 12.81 -1.08 -12.26
N GLY A 61 12.34 -2.31 -12.23
CA GLY A 61 12.47 -3.14 -11.04
C GLY A 61 12.60 -4.62 -11.34
N VAL A 62 13.27 -5.30 -10.41
CA VAL A 62 13.45 -6.74 -10.38
C VAL A 62 13.11 -7.23 -8.99
N THR A 63 12.31 -8.28 -8.88
CA THR A 63 11.99 -8.92 -7.60
C THR A 63 12.20 -10.42 -7.71
N LEU A 64 12.94 -10.97 -6.76
CA LEU A 64 13.14 -12.40 -6.58
C LEU A 64 12.49 -12.81 -5.26
N GLY A 65 11.62 -13.81 -5.30
CA GLY A 65 10.82 -14.23 -4.15
C GLY A 65 10.89 -15.74 -3.93
N LEU A 66 10.86 -16.12 -2.65
CA LEU A 66 10.74 -17.49 -2.17
C LEU A 66 9.64 -17.53 -1.12
N ALA A 67 8.63 -18.39 -1.32
CA ALA A 67 7.57 -18.61 -0.36
C ALA A 67 7.44 -20.09 -0.04
N LYS A 68 7.40 -20.43 1.26
CA LYS A 68 7.35 -21.80 1.75
C LYS A 68 6.24 -21.92 2.79
N ARG A 69 5.42 -22.97 2.67
CA ARG A 69 4.51 -23.38 3.74
C ARG A 69 5.30 -24.05 4.87
N LEU A 70 5.08 -23.59 6.09
CA LEU A 70 5.68 -24.18 7.28
C LEU A 70 4.78 -25.29 7.79
N GLN A 71 5.38 -26.34 8.37
CA GLN A 71 4.65 -27.43 9.04
C GLN A 71 4.55 -27.21 10.55
N ILE A 72 5.41 -26.34 11.09
CA ILE A 72 5.47 -25.98 12.50
C ILE A 72 5.20 -24.47 12.59
N PRO A 73 4.28 -24.02 13.45
CA PRO A 73 3.48 -24.81 14.39
C PRO A 73 2.25 -25.50 13.78
N ASP A 74 1.79 -25.10 12.58
CA ASP A 74 0.74 -25.78 11.81
C ASP A 74 0.88 -25.50 10.30
N ASP A 75 0.14 -26.25 9.46
CA ASP A 75 0.20 -26.18 7.99
C ASP A 75 -0.44 -24.92 7.37
N PHE A 76 -1.03 -24.04 8.20
CA PHE A 76 -1.60 -22.77 7.73
C PHE A 76 -0.58 -21.65 7.67
N PHE A 77 0.63 -21.86 8.21
CA PHE A 77 1.70 -20.89 8.17
C PHE A 77 2.43 -20.87 6.81
N GLN A 78 2.74 -19.67 6.33
CA GLN A 78 3.56 -19.44 5.17
C GLN A 78 4.61 -18.37 5.49
N LEU A 79 5.87 -18.70 5.22
CA LEU A 79 6.98 -17.76 5.24
C LEU A 79 7.28 -17.33 3.80
N SER A 80 7.22 -16.03 3.54
CA SER A 80 7.61 -15.43 2.27
C SER A 80 8.81 -14.52 2.48
N GLN A 81 9.76 -14.58 1.57
CA GLN A 81 10.97 -13.77 1.54
C GLN A 81 11.16 -13.26 0.12
N ALA A 82 11.50 -11.99 -0.03
CA ALA A 82 11.77 -11.41 -1.35
C ALA A 82 12.91 -10.40 -1.29
N LEU A 83 13.75 -10.42 -2.31
CA LEU A 83 14.72 -9.37 -2.59
C LEU A 83 14.22 -8.57 -3.79
N SER A 84 14.04 -7.27 -3.62
CA SER A 84 13.58 -6.37 -4.67
C SER A 84 14.56 -5.23 -4.88
N TYR A 85 14.86 -4.92 -6.13
CA TYR A 85 15.57 -3.72 -6.54
C TYR A 85 14.65 -2.89 -7.43
N GLN A 86 14.52 -1.60 -7.15
CA GLN A 86 13.78 -0.64 -7.97
C GLN A 86 14.67 0.58 -8.23
N TYR A 87 14.71 1.00 -9.48
CA TYR A 87 15.41 2.17 -9.97
C TYR A 87 14.38 3.18 -10.48
N TYR A 88 14.41 4.37 -9.90
CA TYR A 88 13.56 5.50 -10.23
C TYR A 88 14.38 6.51 -11.04
N ASN A 89 13.81 7.03 -12.12
CA ASN A 89 14.43 8.06 -12.95
C ASN A 89 13.39 9.11 -13.31
N LEU A 90 13.64 10.36 -12.88
CA LEU A 90 12.78 11.51 -13.11
C LEU A 90 13.47 12.43 -14.11
N GLN A 91 12.74 12.79 -15.16
CA GLN A 91 13.17 13.72 -16.20
C GLN A 91 12.13 14.82 -16.33
N ASN A 92 12.46 16.02 -15.83
CA ASN A 92 11.62 17.20 -15.78
C ASN A 92 10.19 16.89 -15.27
N TYR A 93 10.10 16.01 -14.27
CA TYR A 93 8.84 15.49 -13.76
C TYR A 93 8.75 15.80 -12.27
N PHE A 94 7.99 16.83 -11.92
CA PHE A 94 7.77 17.22 -10.53
C PHE A 94 6.60 16.40 -9.96
N THR A 95 6.92 15.42 -9.11
CA THR A 95 5.94 14.56 -8.46
C THR A 95 5.29 15.22 -7.25
N GLY A 96 5.91 16.26 -6.68
CA GLY A 96 5.57 16.82 -5.36
C GLY A 96 6.09 15.97 -4.20
N LEU A 97 6.54 14.73 -4.47
CA LEU A 97 7.14 13.80 -3.52
C LEU A 97 8.64 14.09 -3.33
N PHE A 98 9.30 14.56 -4.38
CA PHE A 98 10.67 15.06 -4.32
C PHE A 98 10.70 16.56 -4.62
N THR A 99 11.68 17.23 -4.05
CA THR A 99 12.02 18.62 -4.38
C THR A 99 12.72 18.73 -5.73
N PHE A 100 13.32 17.64 -6.22
CA PHE A 100 13.95 17.56 -7.54
C PHE A 100 12.99 17.02 -8.61
N GLY A 101 12.95 17.68 -9.77
CA GLY A 101 12.22 17.22 -10.97
C GLY A 101 13.09 16.42 -11.96
N ASN A 102 14.42 16.53 -11.82
CA ASN A 102 15.41 15.73 -12.54
C ASN A 102 16.23 14.96 -11.51
N GLY A 103 16.29 13.64 -11.61
CA GLY A 103 17.00 12.86 -10.60
C GLY A 103 16.83 11.36 -10.71
N GLU A 104 17.56 10.64 -9.87
CA GLU A 104 17.55 9.18 -9.81
C GLU A 104 17.51 8.70 -8.36
N ALA A 105 16.80 7.59 -8.10
CA ALA A 105 16.78 6.95 -6.79
C ALA A 105 16.84 5.43 -6.92
N ASN A 106 17.53 4.80 -5.97
CA ASN A 106 17.74 3.37 -5.91
C ASN A 106 17.10 2.79 -4.65
N ASN A 107 16.33 1.73 -4.80
CA ASN A 107 15.63 1.07 -3.69
C ASN A 107 15.90 -0.42 -3.73
N LEU A 108 16.91 -0.83 -2.97
CA LEU A 108 17.18 -2.23 -2.67
C LEU A 108 16.52 -2.58 -1.34
N ALA A 109 15.55 -3.49 -1.38
CA ALA A 109 14.78 -3.88 -0.21
C ALA A 109 14.67 -5.40 -0.09
N TYR A 110 14.81 -5.88 1.15
CA TYR A 110 14.49 -7.24 1.55
C TYR A 110 13.15 -7.25 2.28
N THR A 111 12.21 -8.05 1.81
CA THR A 111 10.89 -8.22 2.42
C THR A 111 10.77 -9.60 3.02
N ILE A 112 10.37 -9.68 4.29
CA ILE A 112 10.02 -10.91 4.98
C ILE A 112 8.57 -10.81 5.45
N SER A 113 7.81 -11.88 5.23
CA SER A 113 6.39 -11.95 5.61
C SER A 113 6.09 -13.30 6.23
N LEU A 114 5.46 -13.30 7.40
CA LEU A 114 4.90 -14.49 8.01
C LEU A 114 3.38 -14.34 8.00
N SER A 115 2.70 -15.24 7.30
CA SER A 115 1.25 -15.30 7.27
C SER A 115 0.74 -16.61 7.85
N ARG A 116 -0.47 -16.58 8.41
CA ARG A 116 -1.21 -17.76 8.83
C ARG A 116 -2.66 -17.59 8.39
N ASN A 117 -3.15 -18.46 7.52
CA ASN A 117 -4.53 -18.39 7.02
C ASN A 117 -5.25 -19.73 7.19
N ASN A 118 -6.18 -19.79 8.14
CA ASN A 118 -7.03 -20.96 8.40
C ASN A 118 -8.52 -20.65 8.21
N THR A 119 -8.85 -19.65 7.39
CA THR A 119 -10.22 -19.30 7.05
C THR A 119 -10.94 -20.50 6.41
N ARG A 120 -12.17 -20.77 6.84
CA ARG A 120 -12.89 -22.00 6.52
C ARG A 120 -13.95 -21.82 5.42
N ILE A 121 -14.29 -22.94 4.78
CA ILE A 121 -15.53 -23.20 4.00
C ILE A 121 -15.63 -22.50 2.65
N ASN A 122 -15.46 -21.18 2.57
CA ASN A 122 -15.66 -20.44 1.32
C ASN A 122 -14.75 -19.20 1.27
N PRO A 123 -13.84 -19.07 0.28
CA PRO A 123 -12.98 -17.89 0.13
C PRO A 123 -13.74 -16.57 -0.04
N ILE A 124 -14.93 -16.61 -0.65
CA ILE A 124 -15.74 -15.41 -0.93
C ILE A 124 -16.52 -14.96 0.31
N PHE A 125 -17.00 -15.93 1.10
CA PHE A 125 -17.73 -15.69 2.34
C PHE A 125 -17.23 -16.62 3.45
N PRO A 126 -16.08 -16.32 4.07
CA PRO A 126 -15.59 -17.13 5.19
C PRO A 126 -16.56 -17.08 6.35
N THR A 127 -16.93 -18.24 6.88
CA THR A 127 -17.86 -18.34 8.02
C THR A 127 -17.15 -18.54 9.35
N GLY A 128 -15.84 -18.81 9.32
CA GLY A 128 -15.05 -19.04 10.52
C GLY A 128 -13.55 -19.07 10.22
N GLY A 129 -12.77 -19.00 11.29
CA GLY A 129 -11.30 -19.02 11.22
C GLY A 129 -10.71 -17.62 11.09
N SER A 130 -9.48 -17.54 10.60
CA SER A 130 -8.67 -16.35 10.70
C SER A 130 -7.60 -16.25 9.63
N SER A 131 -7.18 -15.03 9.36
CA SER A 131 -6.04 -14.70 8.53
C SER A 131 -5.20 -13.64 9.23
N PHE A 132 -3.93 -13.96 9.47
CA PHE A 132 -2.94 -13.02 9.98
C PHE A 132 -1.80 -12.88 8.99
N ASN A 133 -1.25 -11.68 8.88
CA ASN A 133 -0.03 -11.41 8.14
C ASN A 133 0.78 -10.35 8.88
N ILE A 134 2.05 -10.68 9.15
CA ILE A 134 3.06 -9.73 9.60
C ILE A 134 4.11 -9.64 8.50
N SER A 135 4.44 -8.43 8.05
CA SER A 135 5.51 -8.22 7.09
C SER A 135 6.44 -7.09 7.49
N ALA A 136 7.71 -7.23 7.12
CA ALA A 136 8.73 -6.21 7.25
C ALA A 136 9.45 -6.07 5.91
N LYS A 137 9.53 -4.84 5.40
CA LYS A 137 10.33 -4.45 4.23
C LYS A 137 11.47 -3.59 4.73
N LEU A 138 12.69 -4.05 4.52
CA LEU A 138 13.91 -3.49 5.10
C LEU A 138 14.85 -3.11 3.97
N THR A 139 15.38 -1.89 4.01
CA THR A 139 16.50 -1.48 3.14
C THR A 139 17.81 -1.51 3.92
N PRO A 140 18.97 -1.62 3.24
CA PRO A 140 20.26 -1.46 3.89
C PRO A 140 20.37 -0.07 4.56
N PRO A 141 21.03 0.03 5.73
CA PRO A 141 21.25 1.31 6.40
C PRO A 141 22.42 2.05 5.74
N TYR A 142 22.20 2.61 4.55
CA TYR A 142 23.24 3.29 3.76
C TYR A 142 23.94 4.40 4.54
N SER A 143 23.24 5.10 5.43
CA SER A 143 23.78 6.13 6.31
C SER A 143 24.89 5.64 7.23
N LEU A 144 24.87 4.37 7.62
CA LEU A 144 25.92 3.75 8.44
C LEU A 144 27.10 3.26 7.60
N ILE A 145 26.90 3.03 6.29
CA ILE A 145 27.88 2.40 5.41
C ILE A 145 28.61 3.44 4.55
N SER A 146 27.93 4.52 4.14
CA SER A 146 28.49 5.54 3.24
C SER A 146 29.46 6.50 3.92
N GLY A 147 29.35 6.67 5.25
CA GLY A 147 30.15 7.66 5.99
C GLY A 147 29.79 9.11 5.69
N VAL A 148 28.69 9.36 4.98
CA VAL A 148 28.21 10.71 4.64
C VAL A 148 27.49 11.33 5.84
N ASP A 149 27.83 12.58 6.14
CA ASP A 149 27.17 13.35 7.18
C ASP A 149 25.91 14.04 6.62
N TYR A 150 24.79 13.31 6.65
CA TYR A 150 23.51 13.80 6.13
C TYR A 150 22.94 15.01 6.88
N ALA A 151 23.40 15.29 8.10
CA ALA A 151 22.95 16.44 8.89
C ALA A 151 23.53 17.76 8.35
N ASN A 152 24.76 17.72 7.83
CA ASN A 152 25.51 18.90 7.40
C ASN A 152 25.69 18.99 5.87
N LEU A 153 24.88 18.27 5.08
CA LEU A 153 24.96 18.33 3.61
C LEU A 153 24.83 19.76 3.07
N GLY A 154 23.96 20.58 3.66
CA GLY A 154 23.78 21.97 3.23
C GLY A 154 24.97 22.90 3.51
N ASP A 155 25.90 22.48 4.36
CA ASP A 155 27.11 23.25 4.69
C ASP A 155 28.29 22.92 3.77
N LEU A 156 28.17 21.88 2.95
CA LEU A 156 29.23 21.48 2.04
C LEU A 156 29.25 22.41 0.81
N PRO A 157 30.44 22.87 0.36
CA PRO A 157 30.56 23.77 -0.79
C PRO A 157 29.96 23.23 -2.09
N GLU A 158 29.87 21.90 -2.22
CA GLU A 158 29.30 21.23 -3.40
C GLU A 158 27.77 21.33 -3.48
N PHE A 159 27.10 21.61 -2.36
CA PHE A 159 25.65 21.78 -2.27
C PHE A 159 25.24 23.24 -2.02
N GLN A 160 26.12 24.18 -2.36
CA GLN A 160 25.90 25.61 -2.18
C GLN A 160 26.00 26.34 -3.51
N ASP A 161 25.16 27.36 -3.69
CA ASP A 161 25.30 28.29 -4.80
C ASP A 161 26.52 29.23 -4.62
N ALA A 162 26.80 30.06 -5.62
CA ALA A 162 27.90 31.03 -5.56
C ALA A 162 27.77 32.07 -4.42
N ASN A 163 26.61 32.16 -3.77
CA ASN A 163 26.31 33.06 -2.66
C ASN A 163 26.29 32.32 -1.30
N GLY A 164 26.54 31.01 -1.28
CA GLY A 164 26.51 30.17 -0.07
C GLY A 164 25.12 29.68 0.35
N ASN A 165 24.10 29.80 -0.51
CA ASN A 165 22.77 29.26 -0.21
C ASN A 165 22.70 27.76 -0.56
N PRO A 166 22.03 26.93 0.25
CA PRO A 166 21.90 25.50 -0.01
C PRO A 166 21.04 25.20 -1.25
N LEU A 167 21.55 24.33 -2.12
CA LEU A 167 20.87 23.79 -3.30
C LEU A 167 19.98 22.62 -2.89
N ILE A 168 18.73 22.91 -2.54
CA ILE A 168 17.79 21.94 -1.92
C ILE A 168 17.57 20.70 -2.78
N ASP A 169 17.44 20.90 -4.09
CA ASP A 169 17.24 19.82 -5.07
C ASP A 169 18.44 18.90 -5.17
N GLU A 170 19.66 19.44 -5.18
CA GLU A 170 20.90 18.65 -5.18
C GLU A 170 21.11 17.91 -3.84
N ILE A 171 20.82 18.58 -2.72
CA ILE A 171 20.87 17.98 -1.38
C ILE A 171 19.91 16.81 -1.28
N ASP A 172 18.66 17.00 -1.70
CA ASP A 172 17.65 15.94 -1.63
C ASP A 172 17.92 14.81 -2.64
N GLN A 173 18.49 15.13 -3.81
CA GLN A 173 18.96 14.12 -4.75
C GLN A 173 20.04 13.22 -4.11
N GLU A 174 21.03 13.80 -3.41
CA GLU A 174 22.05 12.99 -2.73
C GLU A 174 21.46 12.23 -1.53
N ARG A 175 20.58 12.89 -0.76
CA ARG A 175 19.87 12.29 0.37
C ARG A 175 18.98 11.13 -0.05
N PHE A 176 18.38 11.12 -1.23
CA PHE A 176 17.46 10.08 -1.68
C PHE A 176 17.99 9.20 -2.81
N ARG A 177 19.25 9.38 -3.23
CA ARG A 177 19.93 8.53 -4.22
C ARG A 177 19.82 7.05 -3.89
N TRP A 178 19.91 6.70 -2.60
CA TRP A 178 19.63 5.36 -2.07
C TRP A 178 18.58 5.44 -0.98
N LEU A 179 17.40 4.89 -1.22
CA LEU A 179 16.31 4.93 -0.25
C LEU A 179 16.66 4.10 1.00
N GLU A 180 16.46 4.70 2.16
CA GLU A 180 16.75 4.12 3.45
C GLU A 180 15.53 4.23 4.37
N PHE A 181 14.92 3.09 4.67
CA PHE A 181 13.75 2.94 5.52
C PHE A 181 13.53 1.48 5.94
N TYR A 182 12.66 1.32 6.94
CA TYR A 182 12.00 0.06 7.26
C TYR A 182 10.49 0.29 7.33
N LYS A 183 9.72 -0.63 6.75
CA LYS A 183 8.25 -0.61 6.74
C LYS A 183 7.73 -1.89 7.35
N ILE A 184 6.94 -1.79 8.41
CA ILE A 184 6.33 -2.94 9.09
C ILE A 184 4.82 -2.85 8.93
N LYS A 185 4.19 -3.99 8.66
CA LYS A 185 2.74 -4.11 8.54
C LYS A 185 2.21 -5.30 9.31
N PHE A 186 1.04 -5.13 9.88
CA PHE A 186 0.23 -6.16 10.49
C PHE A 186 -1.17 -6.09 9.90
N ASN A 187 -1.68 -7.23 9.44
CA ASN A 187 -3.07 -7.40 9.05
C ASN A 187 -3.63 -8.61 9.79
N GLY A 188 -4.73 -8.43 10.51
CA GLY A 188 -5.40 -9.51 11.22
C GLY A 188 -6.88 -9.48 10.96
N THR A 189 -7.44 -10.60 10.51
CA THR A 189 -8.87 -10.78 10.31
C THR A 189 -9.35 -12.06 10.98
N TRP A 190 -10.47 -11.96 11.68
CA TRP A 190 -11.14 -13.06 12.37
C TRP A 190 -12.59 -13.16 11.91
N TYR A 191 -13.07 -14.38 11.68
CA TYR A 191 -14.45 -14.67 11.33
C TYR A 191 -15.08 -15.54 12.42
N THR A 192 -16.19 -15.07 12.98
CA THR A 192 -16.91 -15.74 14.05
C THR A 192 -18.38 -15.86 13.68
N PRO A 193 -18.94 -17.08 13.53
CA PRO A 193 -20.37 -17.24 13.36
C PRO A 193 -21.07 -16.89 14.68
N ILE A 194 -22.04 -15.99 14.63
CA ILE A 194 -22.78 -15.53 15.81
C ILE A 194 -24.05 -16.36 15.98
N ILE A 195 -24.89 -16.39 14.95
CA ILE A 195 -26.14 -17.17 14.93
C ILE A 195 -26.49 -17.57 13.50
N ASP A 196 -26.79 -18.85 13.28
CA ASP A 196 -27.07 -19.42 11.96
C ASP A 196 -26.04 -18.97 10.90
N LYS A 197 -26.46 -18.19 9.89
CA LYS A 197 -25.60 -17.71 8.80
C LYS A 197 -24.99 -16.33 9.06
N LEU A 198 -25.28 -15.71 10.21
CA LEU A 198 -24.76 -14.40 10.59
C LEU A 198 -23.32 -14.54 11.07
N VAL A 199 -22.39 -13.87 10.37
CA VAL A 199 -20.95 -13.95 10.64
C VAL A 199 -20.42 -12.57 11.00
N LEU A 200 -19.76 -12.47 12.15
CA LEU A 200 -18.99 -11.30 12.54
C LEU A 200 -17.57 -11.43 11.99
N LYS A 201 -17.16 -10.49 11.16
CA LYS A 201 -15.76 -10.27 10.77
C LYS A 201 -15.18 -9.17 11.65
N THR A 202 -14.08 -9.46 12.32
CA THR A 202 -13.27 -8.48 13.05
C THR A 202 -11.95 -8.32 12.34
N GLN A 203 -11.50 -7.09 12.11
CA GLN A 203 -10.26 -6.79 11.42
C GLN A 203 -9.49 -5.70 12.15
N ALA A 204 -8.17 -5.87 12.21
CA ALA A 204 -7.21 -4.90 12.70
C ALA A 204 -6.03 -4.82 11.73
N ASP A 205 -5.74 -3.63 11.25
CA ASP A 205 -4.63 -3.33 10.36
C ASP A 205 -3.77 -2.23 10.99
N PHE A 206 -2.46 -2.44 10.92
CA PHE A 206 -1.47 -1.45 11.30
C PHE A 206 -0.36 -1.44 10.26
N GLY A 207 0.19 -0.28 10.00
CA GLY A 207 1.41 -0.18 9.23
C GLY A 207 2.16 1.07 9.59
N PHE A 208 3.48 0.95 9.59
CA PHE A 208 4.34 2.07 9.90
C PHE A 208 5.62 2.03 9.09
N ILE A 209 6.16 3.21 8.81
CA ILE A 209 7.41 3.44 8.10
C ILE A 209 8.31 4.22 9.04
N GLY A 210 9.53 3.74 9.22
CA GLY A 210 10.57 4.43 9.97
C GLY A 210 11.84 4.60 9.15
N SER A 211 12.66 5.57 9.56
CA SER A 211 14.01 5.79 9.07
C SER A 211 15.04 5.29 10.09
N TYR A 212 16.19 4.78 9.63
CA TYR A 212 17.28 4.43 10.54
C TYR A 212 18.05 5.68 10.97
N ASN A 213 18.29 6.62 10.04
CA ASN A 213 18.81 7.95 10.31
C ASN A 213 17.72 9.02 10.11
N LYS A 214 17.43 9.81 11.15
CA LYS A 214 16.44 10.90 11.13
C LYS A 214 16.89 12.12 10.31
N ASP A 215 18.20 12.34 10.17
CA ASP A 215 18.77 13.49 9.46
C ASP A 215 18.55 13.38 7.95
N ARG A 216 18.23 12.17 7.46
CA ARG A 216 17.81 11.90 6.08
C ARG A 216 16.33 12.19 5.84
N GLY A 217 15.58 12.59 6.86
CA GLY A 217 14.13 12.81 6.76
C GLY A 217 13.33 11.52 6.52
N ASN A 218 12.02 11.68 6.34
CA ASN A 218 11.13 10.57 6.01
C ASN A 218 11.11 10.38 4.49
N ILE A 219 11.18 9.12 4.03
CA ILE A 219 11.08 8.82 2.60
C ILE A 219 9.72 9.27 2.03
N PRO A 220 9.66 9.86 0.82
CA PRO A 220 8.41 10.36 0.26
C PRO A 220 7.62 9.29 -0.52
N PHE A 221 8.10 8.04 -0.53
CA PHE A 221 7.44 6.90 -1.17
C PHE A 221 6.79 5.97 -0.16
N GLU A 222 6.00 5.02 -0.66
CA GLU A 222 5.47 3.89 0.12
C GLU A 222 4.50 4.31 1.24
N ARG A 223 4.09 5.58 1.29
CA ARG A 223 3.22 6.16 2.31
C ARG A 223 1.83 5.54 2.32
N PHE A 224 1.15 5.66 3.44
CA PHE A 224 -0.20 5.16 3.64
C PHE A 224 -1.22 6.27 3.41
N PHE A 225 -2.16 6.02 2.51
CA PHE A 225 -3.27 6.91 2.20
C PHE A 225 -4.56 6.28 2.68
N ILE A 226 -5.38 7.00 3.45
CA ILE A 226 -6.51 6.39 4.14
C ILE A 226 -7.79 7.15 3.81
N GLY A 227 -8.87 6.40 3.60
CA GLY A 227 -10.19 6.95 3.33
C GLY A 227 -10.80 6.36 2.08
N GLY A 228 -12.12 6.35 2.07
CA GLY A 228 -12.96 5.90 0.99
C GLY A 228 -12.91 4.40 0.71
N ASP A 229 -12.94 4.04 -0.57
CA ASP A 229 -13.20 2.68 -1.05
C ASP A 229 -11.94 1.79 -1.11
N GLY A 230 -10.76 2.38 -0.96
CA GLY A 230 -9.47 1.68 -1.01
C GLY A 230 -9.02 1.27 -2.41
N MET A 231 -9.72 1.72 -3.46
CA MET A 231 -9.27 1.53 -4.83
C MET A 231 -8.13 2.48 -5.13
N VAL A 232 -7.05 1.90 -5.66
CA VAL A 232 -5.87 2.62 -6.10
C VAL A 232 -6.06 2.98 -7.57
N ASN A 233 -6.09 4.27 -7.88
CA ASN A 233 -5.83 4.73 -9.25
C ASN A 233 -4.33 4.50 -9.54
N TYR A 234 -4.00 4.15 -10.78
CA TYR A 234 -2.63 3.83 -11.18
C TYR A 234 -1.64 4.92 -10.71
N THR A 235 -0.77 4.57 -9.77
CA THR A 235 0.18 5.48 -9.11
C THR A 235 1.55 4.82 -9.00
N LEU A 236 2.59 5.59 -9.29
CA LEU A 236 3.97 5.10 -9.42
C LEU A 236 4.81 5.24 -8.16
N ASP A 237 4.31 5.95 -7.16
CA ASP A 237 5.01 6.24 -5.91
C ASP A 237 4.97 5.09 -4.88
N GLY A 238 4.40 3.95 -5.27
CA GLY A 238 4.24 2.79 -4.41
C GLY A 238 3.32 3.07 -3.21
N ARG A 239 2.46 4.09 -3.30
CA ARG A 239 1.52 4.41 -2.23
C ARG A 239 0.60 3.24 -1.94
N GLU A 240 0.22 3.11 -0.68
CA GLU A 240 -0.73 2.10 -0.24
C GLU A 240 -2.02 2.77 0.21
N THR A 241 -3.14 2.46 -0.46
CA THR A 241 -4.45 2.98 -0.10
C THR A 241 -5.17 2.00 0.83
N ILE A 242 -5.59 2.50 1.99
CA ILE A 242 -6.37 1.79 2.99
C ILE A 242 -7.80 2.33 2.93
N ALA A 243 -8.75 1.46 2.57
CA ALA A 243 -10.16 1.81 2.60
C ALA A 243 -10.60 2.21 4.02
N LEU A 244 -11.36 3.29 4.15
CA LEU A 244 -12.11 3.61 5.37
C LEU A 244 -13.40 4.30 4.93
N ARG A 245 -14.49 3.52 4.94
CA ARG A 245 -15.79 3.92 4.38
C ARG A 245 -16.42 5.00 5.26
N GLY A 246 -17.24 5.85 4.66
CA GLY A 246 -17.83 7.02 5.35
C GLY A 246 -16.98 8.29 5.31
N TYR A 247 -15.84 8.24 4.63
CA TYR A 247 -14.95 9.38 4.37
C TYR A 247 -14.53 9.42 2.90
N PRO A 248 -14.24 10.59 2.33
CA PRO A 248 -13.68 10.68 0.97
C PRO A 248 -12.35 9.96 0.84
N ASN A 249 -12.00 9.58 -0.39
CA ASN A 249 -10.71 8.96 -0.71
C ASN A 249 -9.54 9.83 -0.24
N GLN A 250 -8.58 9.21 0.47
CA GLN A 250 -7.34 9.85 0.96
C GLN A 250 -7.51 11.01 1.95
N SER A 251 -8.72 11.22 2.49
CA SER A 251 -9.03 12.34 3.39
C SER A 251 -8.56 12.18 4.83
N LEU A 252 -8.12 10.98 5.23
CA LEU A 252 -7.70 10.65 6.60
C LEU A 252 -6.18 10.48 6.72
N SER A 253 -5.44 11.10 5.80
CA SER A 253 -3.99 11.12 5.74
C SER A 253 -3.53 12.49 5.24
N GLY A 254 -2.27 12.87 5.50
CA GLY A 254 -1.68 14.07 4.90
C GLY A 254 -1.65 14.01 3.37
N ASN A 255 -1.45 15.16 2.71
CA ASN A 255 -1.41 15.26 1.24
C ASN A 255 -0.36 14.33 0.61
N ASP A 256 0.77 14.15 1.28
CA ASP A 256 1.87 13.28 0.84
C ASP A 256 1.75 11.85 1.40
N GLY A 257 0.65 11.57 2.11
CA GLY A 257 0.42 10.32 2.80
C GLY A 257 1.14 10.20 4.15
N SER A 258 0.61 9.32 4.99
CA SER A 258 1.05 9.17 6.37
C SER A 258 2.14 8.11 6.52
N ILE A 259 3.01 8.28 7.52
CA ILE A 259 4.06 7.30 7.85
C ILE A 259 3.50 6.13 8.66
N LEU A 260 2.39 6.33 9.35
CA LEU A 260 1.79 5.38 10.26
C LEU A 260 0.28 5.39 10.06
N TYR A 261 -0.35 4.23 10.20
CA TYR A 261 -1.79 4.14 10.25
C TYR A 261 -2.26 3.04 11.20
N ASN A 262 -3.50 3.20 11.67
CA ASN A 262 -4.27 2.12 12.25
C ASN A 262 -5.66 2.07 11.60
N LYS A 263 -6.20 0.87 11.47
CA LYS A 263 -7.59 0.64 11.10
C LYS A 263 -8.15 -0.55 11.88
N PHE A 264 -9.32 -0.35 12.46
CA PHE A 264 -10.14 -1.37 13.07
C PHE A 264 -11.46 -1.43 12.31
N SER A 265 -11.96 -2.64 12.08
CA SER A 265 -13.23 -2.85 11.40
C SER A 265 -13.99 -4.01 12.02
N LEU A 266 -15.27 -3.80 12.26
CA LEU A 266 -16.23 -4.81 12.64
C LEU A 266 -17.29 -4.85 11.55
N GLU A 267 -17.44 -5.99 10.88
CA GLU A 267 -18.48 -6.19 9.88
C GLU A 267 -19.37 -7.34 10.28
N LEU A 268 -20.67 -7.08 10.39
CA LEU A 268 -21.68 -8.10 10.57
C LEU A 268 -22.24 -8.48 9.20
N ARG A 269 -22.01 -9.72 8.78
CA ARG A 269 -22.27 -10.20 7.42
C ARG A 269 -23.35 -11.26 7.41
N TYR A 270 -24.26 -11.17 6.45
CA TYR A 270 -25.33 -12.15 6.26
C TYR A 270 -25.42 -12.59 4.79
N PRO A 271 -25.28 -13.89 4.49
CA PRO A 271 -25.33 -14.38 3.12
C PRO A 271 -26.79 -14.50 2.65
N ILE A 272 -27.10 -13.87 1.52
CA ILE A 272 -28.39 -13.97 0.84
C ILE A 272 -28.39 -15.20 -0.07
N THR A 273 -27.34 -15.36 -0.88
CA THR A 273 -27.07 -16.55 -1.70
C THR A 273 -25.58 -16.82 -1.76
N LEU A 274 -25.17 -18.08 -1.67
CA LEU A 274 -23.78 -18.52 -1.83
C LEU A 274 -23.63 -19.47 -3.02
N LYS A 275 -24.47 -19.29 -4.05
CA LYS A 275 -24.39 -20.09 -5.28
C LYS A 275 -23.07 -19.79 -6.01
N PRO A 276 -22.43 -20.80 -6.64
CA PRO A 276 -21.17 -20.60 -7.36
C PRO A 276 -21.26 -19.60 -8.52
N SER A 277 -22.43 -19.46 -9.15
CA SER A 277 -22.64 -18.50 -10.25
C SER A 277 -22.76 -17.06 -9.77
N ALA A 278 -23.33 -16.85 -8.58
CA ALA A 278 -23.51 -15.54 -7.97
C ALA A 278 -23.62 -15.69 -6.44
N SER A 279 -22.59 -15.24 -5.74
CA SER A 279 -22.58 -15.17 -4.28
C SER A 279 -22.89 -13.74 -3.85
N ILE A 280 -23.96 -13.56 -3.09
CA ILE A 280 -24.46 -12.26 -2.65
C ILE A 280 -24.60 -12.29 -1.13
N TYR A 281 -24.05 -11.26 -0.48
CA TYR A 281 -24.23 -11.06 0.95
C TYR A 281 -24.44 -9.57 1.25
N ALA A 282 -25.22 -9.30 2.29
CA ALA A 282 -25.35 -7.98 2.87
C ALA A 282 -24.43 -7.89 4.09
N LEU A 283 -24.03 -6.67 4.43
CA LEU A 283 -23.22 -6.40 5.61
C LEU A 283 -23.61 -5.06 6.24
N SER A 284 -23.46 -4.98 7.56
CA SER A 284 -23.30 -3.71 8.26
C SER A 284 -21.88 -3.63 8.81
N PHE A 285 -21.35 -2.42 8.96
CA PHE A 285 -19.98 -2.22 9.40
C PHE A 285 -19.85 -1.06 10.38
N LEU A 286 -18.85 -1.19 11.24
CA LEU A 286 -18.29 -0.13 12.07
C LEU A 286 -16.79 -0.09 11.75
N GLU A 287 -16.27 1.08 11.42
CA GLU A 287 -14.83 1.27 11.16
C GLU A 287 -14.29 2.41 12.04
N ALA A 288 -13.04 2.28 12.44
CA ALA A 288 -12.29 3.32 13.11
C ALA A 288 -10.85 3.29 12.61
N GLY A 289 -10.29 4.43 12.26
CA GLY A 289 -8.91 4.50 11.80
C GLY A 289 -8.45 5.91 11.52
N ASN A 290 -7.14 6.07 11.37
CA ASN A 290 -6.53 7.35 11.04
C ASN A 290 -5.08 7.16 10.54
N GLY A 291 -4.58 8.15 9.83
CA GLY A 291 -3.18 8.29 9.41
C GLY A 291 -2.45 9.32 10.26
N TYR A 292 -1.16 9.09 10.47
CA TYR A 292 -0.30 9.95 11.29
C TYR A 292 1.04 10.19 10.59
N ASP A 293 1.54 11.41 10.73
CA ASP A 293 2.78 11.84 10.08
C ASP A 293 3.99 11.75 11.03
N SER A 294 3.76 11.51 12.31
CA SER A 294 4.79 11.23 13.31
C SER A 294 4.36 10.19 14.34
N PHE A 295 5.32 9.44 14.88
CA PHE A 295 5.07 8.52 16.00
C PHE A 295 4.61 9.23 17.29
N ARG A 296 4.87 10.53 17.41
CA ARG A 296 4.48 11.32 18.60
C ARG A 296 2.99 11.66 18.59
N GLU A 297 2.39 11.74 17.41
CA GLU A 297 0.96 12.03 17.21
C GLU A 297 0.10 10.77 17.21
N PHE A 298 0.72 9.59 17.27
CA PHE A 298 -0.01 8.34 17.22
C PHE A 298 -0.90 8.14 18.45
N ASP A 299 -2.20 8.16 18.24
CA ASP A 299 -3.20 7.81 19.25
C ASP A 299 -4.28 6.90 18.64
N PRO A 300 -4.17 5.56 18.80
CA PRO A 300 -5.12 4.62 18.22
C PRO A 300 -6.52 4.70 18.85
N PHE A 301 -6.67 5.36 20.01
CA PHE A 301 -7.97 5.53 20.66
C PHE A 301 -8.70 6.79 20.18
N ASN A 302 -7.96 7.77 19.65
CA ASN A 302 -8.51 8.96 19.02
C ASN A 302 -8.53 8.85 17.49
N SER A 303 -9.20 7.81 17.00
CA SER A 303 -9.36 7.54 15.56
C SER A 303 -10.69 8.07 15.01
N LYS A 304 -10.74 8.36 13.72
CA LYS A 304 -11.97 8.78 13.02
C LYS A 304 -12.86 7.57 12.81
N ARG A 305 -14.16 7.71 13.11
CA ARG A 305 -15.12 6.60 13.15
C ARG A 305 -16.17 6.71 12.07
N SER A 306 -16.64 5.57 11.61
CA SER A 306 -17.77 5.48 10.70
C SER A 306 -18.61 4.24 10.94
N ALA A 307 -19.86 4.29 10.50
CA ALA A 307 -20.75 3.14 10.45
C ALA A 307 -21.48 3.13 9.13
N GLY A 308 -21.92 1.95 8.70
CA GLY A 308 -22.68 1.88 7.47
C GLY A 308 -23.23 0.51 7.15
N VAL A 309 -23.81 0.43 5.97
CA VAL A 309 -24.37 -0.79 5.41
C VAL A 309 -23.91 -0.95 3.97
N GLY A 310 -23.79 -2.20 3.52
CA GLY A 310 -23.34 -2.48 2.18
C GLY A 310 -23.87 -3.81 1.66
N VAL A 311 -23.75 -3.97 0.35
CA VAL A 311 -24.05 -5.22 -0.35
C VAL A 311 -22.82 -5.61 -1.15
N ARG A 312 -22.59 -6.91 -1.25
CA ARG A 312 -21.49 -7.53 -1.99
C ARG A 312 -22.03 -8.59 -2.91
N ILE A 313 -21.59 -8.55 -4.17
CA ILE A 313 -21.94 -9.49 -5.22
C ILE A 313 -20.64 -9.99 -5.82
N PHE A 314 -20.38 -11.27 -5.72
CA PHE A 314 -19.29 -11.92 -6.42
C PHE A 314 -19.83 -12.74 -7.58
N MET A 315 -19.27 -12.50 -8.76
CA MET A 315 -19.51 -13.30 -9.96
C MET A 315 -18.17 -13.77 -10.53
N PRO A 316 -18.01 -15.06 -10.88
CA PRO A 316 -16.74 -15.59 -11.39
C PRO A 316 -16.14 -14.81 -12.57
N ALA A 317 -16.98 -14.23 -13.44
CA ALA A 317 -16.55 -13.46 -14.61
C ALA A 317 -16.14 -12.01 -14.29
N PHE A 318 -16.73 -11.39 -13.26
CA PHE A 318 -16.58 -9.95 -12.98
C PHE A 318 -15.84 -9.64 -11.67
N GLY A 319 -15.55 -10.67 -10.87
CA GLY A 319 -14.96 -10.51 -9.54
C GLY A 319 -15.98 -10.00 -8.51
N LEU A 320 -15.46 -9.33 -7.47
CA LEU A 320 -16.29 -8.69 -6.46
C LEU A 320 -16.79 -7.34 -6.94
N LEU A 321 -18.09 -7.11 -6.78
CA LEU A 321 -18.73 -5.82 -6.86
C LEU A 321 -19.37 -5.51 -5.52
N GLY A 322 -19.31 -4.25 -5.10
CA GLY A 322 -19.89 -3.80 -3.85
C GLY A 322 -20.34 -2.35 -3.88
N ILE A 323 -21.35 -2.07 -3.08
CA ILE A 323 -21.80 -0.71 -2.78
C ILE A 323 -21.90 -0.61 -1.27
N ASP A 324 -21.27 0.41 -0.68
CA ASP A 324 -21.38 0.73 0.73
C ASP A 324 -21.90 2.15 0.91
N PHE A 325 -22.83 2.32 1.85
CA PHE A 325 -23.31 3.60 2.34
C PHE A 325 -22.75 3.76 3.74
N GLY A 326 -21.75 4.63 3.88
CA GLY A 326 -21.08 4.91 5.16
C GLY A 326 -21.41 6.30 5.67
N TYR A 327 -21.54 6.46 6.96
CA TYR A 327 -21.67 7.73 7.66
C TYR A 327 -20.42 7.95 8.53
N GLY A 328 -19.65 9.00 8.25
CA GLY A 328 -18.51 9.41 9.07
C GLY A 328 -18.98 10.30 10.22
N PHE A 329 -18.76 9.85 11.46
CA PHE A 329 -19.21 10.56 12.67
C PHE A 329 -18.32 11.74 13.03
N ASP A 330 -17.05 11.66 12.67
CA ASP A 330 -16.04 12.68 12.94
C ASP A 330 -15.70 13.39 11.62
N ASN A 331 -15.29 14.65 11.66
CA ASN A 331 -14.84 15.33 10.44
C ASN A 331 -13.44 14.86 10.04
N ALA A 332 -13.17 14.78 8.73
CA ALA A 332 -11.81 14.55 8.24
C ALA A 332 -10.87 15.71 8.64
N ASP A 333 -11.35 16.97 8.55
CA ASP A 333 -10.64 18.14 9.06
C ASP A 333 -10.83 18.24 10.57
N SER A 334 -9.73 18.10 11.32
CA SER A 334 -9.76 18.12 12.78
C SER A 334 -10.14 19.49 13.37
N ASN A 335 -10.21 20.56 12.57
CA ASN A 335 -10.68 21.87 13.00
C ASN A 335 -12.21 22.02 12.96
N VAL A 336 -12.91 21.06 12.34
CA VAL A 336 -14.36 21.11 12.15
C VAL A 336 -15.04 20.12 13.10
N THR A 337 -16.05 20.60 13.84
CA THR A 337 -16.77 19.79 14.84
C THR A 337 -18.02 19.11 14.28
N THR A 338 -18.37 19.35 13.03
CA THR A 338 -19.52 18.69 12.39
C THR A 338 -19.12 17.32 11.85
N PRO A 339 -20.02 16.33 11.83
CA PRO A 339 -19.74 15.03 11.21
C PRO A 339 -19.31 15.17 9.75
N ASN A 340 -18.49 14.24 9.24
CA ASN A 340 -18.20 14.16 7.80
C ASN A 340 -19.48 13.92 6.98
N GLY A 341 -20.39 13.10 7.49
CA GLY A 341 -21.68 12.85 6.87
C GLY A 341 -21.71 11.57 6.01
N TRP A 342 -22.68 11.51 5.09
CA TRP A 342 -22.93 10.34 4.25
C TRP A 342 -22.02 10.30 3.03
N GLU A 343 -21.41 9.13 2.81
CA GLU A 343 -20.58 8.84 1.65
C GLU A 343 -21.01 7.50 1.02
N THR A 344 -21.02 7.45 -0.31
CA THR A 344 -21.30 6.22 -1.06
C THR A 344 -20.01 5.73 -1.71
N HIS A 345 -19.65 4.48 -1.43
CA HIS A 345 -18.42 3.84 -1.89
C HIS A 345 -18.74 2.69 -2.83
N PHE A 346 -18.01 2.60 -3.94
CA PHE A 346 -18.13 1.52 -4.91
C PHE A 346 -16.88 0.67 -4.88
N VAL A 347 -17.05 -0.64 -4.78
CA VAL A 347 -15.94 -1.60 -4.79
C VAL A 347 -16.03 -2.39 -6.08
N ILE A 348 -14.99 -2.38 -6.89
CA ILE A 348 -14.95 -3.08 -8.18
C ILE A 348 -13.64 -3.85 -8.31
N GLY A 349 -13.74 -5.15 -8.62
CA GLY A 349 -12.61 -5.93 -9.12
C GLY A 349 -11.49 -6.19 -8.11
N GLN A 350 -11.69 -5.90 -6.82
CA GLN A 350 -10.73 -6.25 -5.78
C GLN A 350 -10.57 -7.78 -5.75
N ARG A 351 -9.33 -8.25 -5.98
CA ARG A 351 -8.95 -9.66 -5.84
C ARG A 351 -8.75 -9.95 -4.35
N PHE A 352 -9.37 -11.02 -3.83
CA PHE A 352 -9.23 -11.48 -2.43
C PHE A 352 -8.12 -12.51 -2.28
#